data_AF-A0A1V2AUE0-F1
#
_entry.id   AF-A0A1V2AUE0-F1
#
_cell.length_a   1.000
_cell.length_b   1.000
_cell.length_c   1.000
_cell.angle_alpha   90.00
_cell.angle_beta   90.00
_cell.angle_gamma   90.00
#
_symmetry.space_group_name_H-M   'P 1'
#
loop_
_entity.id
_entity.type
_entity.pdbx_description
1 polymer ?
#
loop_
_entity_poly.entity_id
_entity_poly.type
_entity_poly.pdbx_seq_one_letter_code
_entity_poly.pdbx_strand_id
1 'polypeptide(L)'
;MICVDNLRIVLLRPKCFKAAGVPKERYKHKTKIELAIDIVKHQIEIGTRFDFLGADGLYGNSHQFRKEMDNMEVLFMLYIHSDQHVYSCASNPSSSR
;
A
#
# COMPACT_ATOMS: atom_id res chain seq x y z
N MET A 1 -8.24 -7.74 -10.02
CA MET A 1 -7.96 -6.45 -9.36
C MET A 1 -8.14 -6.60 -7.86
N ILE A 2 -7.08 -6.41 -7.07
CA ILE A 2 -7.22 -6.20 -5.61
C ILE A 2 -7.36 -4.70 -5.38
N CYS A 3 -8.49 -4.29 -4.81
CA CYS A 3 -8.72 -2.92 -4.37
C CYS A 3 -8.45 -2.86 -2.86
N VAL A 4 -7.42 -2.12 -2.48
CA VAL A 4 -7.00 -1.99 -1.07
C VAL A 4 -8.03 -1.20 -0.25
N ASP A 5 -8.93 -0.48 -0.91
CA ASP A 5 -9.97 0.34 -0.28
C ASP A 5 -11.13 -0.49 0.29
N ASN A 6 -11.31 -1.73 -0.17
CA ASN A 6 -12.47 -2.58 0.13
C ASN A 6 -12.19 -3.81 1.02
N LEU A 7 -10.96 -4.03 1.47
CA LEU A 7 -10.64 -5.10 2.41
C LEU A 7 -10.55 -4.55 3.84
N ARG A 8 -11.68 -4.63 4.57
CA ARG A 8 -11.87 -4.39 6.02
C ARG A 8 -10.66 -3.72 6.71
N ILE A 9 -10.56 -2.42 6.48
CA ILE A 9 -9.54 -1.54 7.07
C ILE A 9 -9.71 -1.56 8.60
N VAL A 10 -8.85 -2.28 9.31
CA VAL A 10 -8.78 -2.26 10.78
C VAL A 10 -7.96 -1.04 11.24
N LEU A 11 -8.45 0.15 10.91
CA LEU A 11 -8.05 1.40 11.59
C LEU A 11 -9.06 1.70 12.67
N LEU A 12 -9.22 0.76 13.60
CA LEU A 12 -10.27 0.90 14.58
C LEU A 12 -9.67 1.56 15.82
N ARG A 13 -9.98 2.85 15.95
CA ARG A 13 -9.80 3.64 17.17
C ARG A 13 -10.11 2.76 18.40
N PRO A 14 -9.43 2.94 19.56
CA PRO A 14 -9.60 2.07 20.74
C PRO A 14 -11.05 1.85 21.20
N LYS A 15 -11.93 2.84 20.94
CA LYS A 15 -13.37 2.76 21.21
C LYS A 15 -14.08 1.66 20.39
N CYS A 16 -13.70 1.51 19.12
CA CYS A 16 -14.26 0.50 18.22
C CYS A 16 -13.82 -0.92 18.63
N PHE A 17 -12.57 -1.11 19.04
CA PHE A 17 -12.10 -2.41 19.54
C PHE A 17 -12.81 -2.83 20.83
N LYS A 18 -13.04 -1.87 21.75
CA LYS A 18 -13.81 -2.12 22.96
C LYS A 18 -15.26 -2.53 22.63
N ALA A 19 -15.91 -1.84 21.69
CA ALA A 19 -17.26 -2.17 21.25
C ALA A 19 -17.34 -3.54 20.55
N ALA A 20 -16.30 -3.93 19.82
CA ALA A 20 -16.20 -5.22 19.13
C ALA A 20 -15.70 -6.37 20.01
N GLY A 21 -15.43 -6.14 21.30
CA GLY A 21 -14.97 -7.18 22.24
C GLY A 21 -13.56 -7.71 21.94
N VAL A 22 -12.71 -6.92 21.26
CA VAL A 22 -11.34 -7.34 20.95
C VAL A 22 -10.49 -7.33 22.24
N PRO A 23 -9.75 -8.40 22.55
CA PRO A 23 -8.82 -8.42 23.69
C PRO A 23 -7.75 -7.32 23.57
N LYS A 24 -7.42 -6.66 24.69
CA LYS A 24 -6.46 -5.53 24.69
C LYS A 24 -5.07 -5.95 24.21
N GLU A 25 -4.70 -7.19 24.44
CA GLU A 25 -3.43 -7.80 24.02
C GLU A 25 -3.30 -7.83 22.49
N ARG A 26 -4.42 -7.73 21.77
CA ARG A 26 -4.48 -7.68 20.30
C ARG A 26 -4.52 -6.25 19.75
N TYR A 27 -4.45 -5.21 20.59
CA TYR A 27 -4.46 -3.82 20.15
C TYR A 27 -3.09 -3.46 19.56
N LYS A 28 -2.85 -3.87 18.32
CA LYS A 28 -1.66 -3.46 17.57
C LYS A 28 -2.01 -2.26 16.71
N HIS A 29 -1.40 -1.12 17.01
CA HIS A 29 -1.53 0.07 16.18
C HIS A 29 -0.67 -0.12 14.92
N LYS A 30 -1.30 -0.04 13.76
CA LYS A 30 -0.64 0.02 12.46
C LYS A 30 -1.19 1.20 11.68
N THR A 31 -0.32 1.87 10.95
CA THR A 31 -0.71 2.90 9.99
C THR A 31 -1.50 2.28 8.84
N LYS A 32 -2.21 3.12 8.09
CA LYS A 32 -2.89 2.71 6.85
C LYS A 32 -1.95 2.01 5.88
N ILE A 33 -0.73 2.53 5.77
CA ILE A 33 0.29 2.02 4.85
C ILE A 33 0.75 0.62 5.29
N GLU A 34 1.06 0.44 6.58
CA GLU A 34 1.46 -0.87 7.12
C GLU A 34 0.37 -1.92 6.94
N LEU A 35 -0.89 -1.57 7.25
CA LEU A 35 -2.03 -2.48 7.07
C LEU A 35 -2.23 -2.86 5.60
N ALA A 36 -2.11 -1.90 4.69
CA ALA A 36 -2.23 -2.16 3.26
C ALA A 36 -1.14 -3.12 2.75
N ILE A 37 0.11 -2.93 3.19
CA ILE A 37 1.21 -3.84 2.85
C ILE A 37 0.93 -5.25 3.37
N ASP A 38 0.46 -5.38 4.62
CA ASP A 38 0.12 -6.69 5.20
C ASP A 38 -1.00 -7.39 4.43
N ILE A 39 -2.03 -6.64 4.01
CA ILE A 39 -3.14 -7.19 3.20
C ILE A 39 -2.58 -7.78 1.91
N VAL A 40 -1.72 -7.04 1.19
CA VAL A 40 -1.13 -7.52 -0.07
C VAL A 40 -0.28 -8.76 0.17
N LYS A 41 0.61 -8.73 1.17
CA LYS A 41 1.44 -9.89 1.55
C LYS A 41 0.60 -11.11 1.85
N HIS A 42 -0.46 -10.94 2.62
CA HIS A 42 -1.36 -12.03 2.97
C HIS A 42 -2.11 -12.58 1.75
N GLN A 43 -2.60 -11.73 0.84
CA GLN A 43 -3.27 -12.19 -0.38
C GLN A 43 -2.33 -13.00 -1.29
N ILE A 44 -1.06 -12.59 -1.39
CA ILE A 44 -0.01 -13.34 -2.10
C ILE A 44 0.24 -14.68 -1.40
N GLU A 45 0.40 -14.68 -0.07
CA GLU A 45 0.68 -15.87 0.74
C GLU A 45 -0.40 -16.95 0.59
N ILE A 46 -1.69 -16.55 0.57
CA ILE A 46 -2.80 -17.50 0.39
C ILE A 46 -3.01 -17.92 -1.08
N GLY A 47 -2.17 -17.45 -2.00
CA GLY A 47 -2.20 -17.82 -3.42
C GLY A 47 -3.31 -17.13 -4.23
N THR A 48 -3.77 -15.96 -3.79
CA THR A 48 -4.77 -15.17 -4.53
C THR A 48 -4.19 -14.73 -5.86
N ARG A 49 -4.89 -15.04 -6.97
CA ARG A 49 -4.47 -14.62 -8.31
C ARG A 49 -5.12 -13.29 -8.67
N PHE A 50 -4.31 -12.33 -9.07
CA PHE A 50 -4.76 -11.02 -9.54
C PHE A 50 -3.76 -10.45 -10.54
N ASP A 51 -4.26 -9.73 -11.54
CA ASP A 51 -3.41 -9.18 -12.60
C ASP A 51 -2.75 -7.85 -12.18
N PHE A 52 -3.44 -7.05 -11.36
CA PHE A 52 -2.90 -5.81 -10.83
C PHE A 52 -3.62 -5.37 -9.53
N LEU A 53 -2.93 -4.51 -8.78
CA LEU A 53 -3.41 -3.85 -7.56
C LEU A 53 -3.84 -2.41 -7.85
N GLY A 54 -4.99 -2.00 -7.32
CA GLY A 54 -5.48 -0.62 -7.38
C GLY A 54 -5.63 0.00 -5.99
N ALA A 55 -5.20 1.26 -5.81
CA ALA A 55 -5.40 1.98 -4.54
C ALA A 55 -5.55 3.50 -4.73
N ASP A 56 -6.19 4.15 -3.74
CA ASP A 56 -6.43 5.59 -3.73
C ASP A 56 -5.18 6.47 -3.49
N GLY A 57 -5.39 7.79 -3.49
CA GLY A 57 -4.35 8.82 -3.37
C GLY A 57 -3.53 8.78 -2.09
N LEU A 58 -4.09 8.26 -1.01
CA LEU A 58 -3.38 8.12 0.26
C LEU A 58 -2.23 7.12 0.11
N TYR A 59 -2.49 6.00 -0.55
CA TYR A 59 -1.49 4.96 -0.79
C TYR A 59 -0.50 5.37 -1.87
N GLY A 60 -0.98 6.01 -2.94
CA GLY A 60 -0.12 6.49 -4.02
C GLY A 60 0.89 7.56 -3.59
N ASN A 61 0.56 8.39 -2.60
CA ASN A 61 1.50 9.37 -2.06
C ASN A 61 2.59 8.76 -1.15
N SER A 62 2.44 7.50 -0.73
CA SER A 62 3.41 6.83 0.13
C SER A 62 4.55 6.22 -0.68
N HIS A 63 5.77 6.77 -0.52
CA HIS A 63 6.98 6.16 -1.07
C HIS A 63 7.21 4.74 -0.53
N GLN A 64 6.97 4.52 0.77
CA GLN A 64 7.09 3.20 1.39
C GLN A 64 6.16 2.18 0.73
N PHE A 65 4.90 2.57 0.46
CA PHE A 65 3.94 1.67 -0.16
C PHE A 65 4.37 1.25 -1.57
N ARG A 66 4.71 2.24 -2.42
CA ARG A 66 5.20 1.99 -3.79
C ARG A 66 6.42 1.08 -3.81
N LYS A 67 7.42 1.37 -2.97
CA LYS A 67 8.64 0.57 -2.86
C LYS A 67 8.35 -0.90 -2.47
N GLU A 68 7.41 -1.12 -1.55
CA GLU A 68 7.04 -2.49 -1.16
C GLU A 68 6.30 -3.23 -2.28
N MET A 69 5.43 -2.55 -3.05
CA MET A 69 4.79 -3.18 -4.21
C MET A 69 5.81 -3.55 -5.29
N ASP A 70 6.80 -2.68 -5.55
CA ASP A 70 7.92 -2.98 -6.46
C ASP A 70 8.74 -4.19 -5.95
N ASN A 71 9.08 -4.21 -4.66
CA ASN A 71 9.82 -5.33 -4.06
C ASN A 71 9.08 -6.67 -4.13
N MET A 72 7.74 -6.63 -4.12
CA MET A 72 6.88 -7.81 -4.26
C MET A 72 6.57 -8.16 -5.72
N GLU A 73 7.13 -7.42 -6.68
CA GLU A 73 6.91 -7.59 -8.12
C GLU A 73 5.41 -7.57 -8.50
N VAL A 74 4.63 -6.79 -7.75
CA VAL A 74 3.19 -6.63 -8.01
C VAL A 74 2.99 -5.51 -9.02
N LEU A 75 2.26 -5.78 -10.10
CA LEU A 75 1.79 -4.72 -10.98
C LEU A 75 0.74 -3.86 -10.25
N PHE A 76 0.95 -2.55 -10.16
CA PHE A 76 0.03 -1.65 -9.45
C PHE A 76 -0.33 -0.38 -10.24
N MET A 77 -1.52 0.14 -9.95
CA MET A 77 -2.04 1.41 -10.40
C MET A 77 -2.50 2.21 -9.18
N LEU A 78 -1.85 3.34 -8.92
CA LEU A 78 -2.17 4.18 -7.77
C LEU A 78 -2.60 5.55 -8.24
N TYR A 79 -3.59 6.12 -7.57
CA TYR A 79 -3.88 7.54 -7.70
C TYR A 79 -2.73 8.32 -7.06
N ILE A 80 -2.15 9.30 -7.75
CA ILE A 80 -1.11 10.19 -7.23
C ILE A 80 -1.62 11.61 -7.34
N HIS A 81 -1.39 12.43 -6.32
CA HIS A 81 -1.81 13.82 -6.36
C HIS A 81 -1.00 14.61 -7.41
N SER A 82 -1.64 15.58 -8.06
CA SER A 82 -1.06 16.30 -9.22
C SER A 82 0.17 17.16 -8.90
N ASP A 83 0.43 17.42 -7.63
CA ASP A 83 1.59 18.20 -7.13
C ASP A 83 2.79 17.32 -6.73
N GLN A 84 2.73 16.01 -6.95
CA GLN A 84 3.85 15.11 -6.66
C GLN A 84 5.03 15.41 -7.61
N HIS A 85 6.14 15.88 -7.05
CA HIS A 85 7.37 16.06 -7.80
C HIS A 85 8.00 14.71 -8.19
N VAL A 86 8.44 14.63 -9.45
CA VAL A 86 9.18 13.50 -10.01
C VAL A 86 10.60 13.98 -10.33
N TYR A 87 11.60 13.30 -9.77
CA TYR A 87 13.01 13.60 -10.02
C TYR A 87 13.59 12.51 -10.92
N SER A 88 13.97 12.85 -12.15
CA SER A 88 14.74 11.96 -13.00
C SER A 88 16.22 12.05 -12.64
N CYS A 89 16.86 10.94 -12.28
CA CYS A 89 18.31 10.85 -12.44
C CYS A 89 18.58 10.78 -13.95
N ALA A 90 18.97 11.90 -14.56
CA ALA A 90 19.42 11.88 -15.94
C ALA A 90 20.60 10.90 -16.06
N SER A 91 20.44 9.83 -16.83
CA SER A 91 21.61 9.17 -17.43
C SER A 91 22.26 10.21 -18.33
N ASN A 92 23.51 10.59 -18.03
CA ASN A 92 24.31 11.47 -18.89
C ASN A 92 24.11 11.04 -20.35
N PRO A 93 23.66 11.92 -21.27
CA PRO A 93 23.70 11.58 -22.67
C PRO A 93 25.17 11.35 -23.00
N SER A 94 25.51 10.12 -23.38
CA SER A 94 26.81 9.81 -23.95
C SER A 94 27.07 10.82 -25.06
N SER A 95 28.18 11.56 -24.98
CA SER A 95 28.57 12.50 -26.02
C SER A 95 28.59 11.76 -27.37
N SER A 96 27.64 12.10 -28.23
CA SER A 96 27.66 11.69 -29.62
C SER A 96 28.50 12.71 -30.38
N ARG A 97 29.35 12.14 -31.23
CA ARG A 97 30.41 12.73 -32.04
C ARG A 97 29.99 13.94 -32.86
#